data_AF-A0A2M9WHI5-F1
#
_entry.id   AF-A0A2M9WHI5-F1
#
_cell.length_a   1.000
_cell.length_b   1.000
_cell.length_c   1.000
_cell.angle_alpha   90.00
_cell.angle_beta   90.00
_cell.angle_gamma   90.00
#
_symmetry.space_group_name_H-M   'P 1'
#
loop_
_entity.id
_entity.type
_entity.pdbx_description
1 polymer ?
#
loop_
_entity_poly.entity_id
_entity_poly.type
_entity_poly.pdbx_seq_one_letter_code
_entity_poly.pdbx_strand_id
1 'polypeptide(L)'
;MNHPLNGSISVLHPSVELTLESRRRWEDYTAAKEMMLERTNIAESPWWVVQGVDKKKARLNCISHLLQQVPYEAAEGAEISLPSRIHHENYARHPVPEGMIVPDSY
;
A
#
# COMPACT_ATOMS: atom_id res chain seq x y z
N MET A 1 -1.42 55.05 3.43
CA MET A 1 -0.12 55.00 4.12
C MET A 1 -0.06 53.68 4.88
N ASN A 2 0.72 52.74 4.35
CA ASN A 2 1.27 51.49 4.91
C ASN A 2 0.38 50.55 5.76
N HIS A 3 0.02 49.41 5.15
CA HIS A 3 -0.26 48.16 5.87
C HIS A 3 0.90 47.18 5.58
N PRO A 4 1.57 46.59 6.59
CA PRO A 4 2.71 45.72 6.33
C PRO A 4 2.26 44.34 5.87
N LEU A 5 2.93 43.82 4.84
CA LEU A 5 2.88 42.44 4.41
C LEU A 5 3.52 41.58 5.52
N ASN A 6 2.70 40.93 6.34
CA ASN A 6 3.21 39.93 7.27
C ASN A 6 3.53 38.67 6.46
N GLY A 7 4.83 38.43 6.28
CA GLY A 7 5.37 37.23 5.66
C GLY A 7 4.87 36.00 6.40
N SER A 8 4.09 35.19 5.70
CA SER A 8 3.77 33.83 6.12
C SER A 8 5.09 33.06 6.12
N ILE A 9 5.71 32.93 7.30
CA ILE A 9 6.72 31.91 7.53
C ILE A 9 5.96 30.58 7.51
N SER A 10 5.90 29.97 6.32
CA SER A 10 5.39 28.62 6.16
C SER A 10 6.31 27.68 6.95
N VAL A 11 5.92 27.35 8.17
CA VAL A 11 6.52 26.26 8.93
C VAL A 11 6.33 25.01 8.07
N LEU A 12 7.43 24.50 7.51
CA LEU A 12 7.40 23.28 6.71
C LEU A 12 6.84 22.15 7.59
N HIS A 13 5.83 21.43 7.08
CA HIS A 13 5.27 20.28 7.79
C HIS A 13 6.39 19.26 8.06
N PRO A 14 6.48 18.65 9.26
CA PRO A 14 7.61 17.81 9.68
C PRO A 14 7.98 16.67 8.71
N SER A 15 7.02 16.17 7.93
CA SER A 15 7.27 15.13 6.91
C SER A 15 8.04 15.64 5.67
N VAL A 16 8.01 16.94 5.40
CA VAL A 16 8.74 17.56 4.28
C VAL A 16 10.22 17.66 4.60
N GLU A 17 10.56 18.01 5.83
CA GLU A 17 11.96 18.09 6.31
C GLU A 17 12.65 16.72 6.18
N LEU A 18 11.98 15.65 6.62
CA LEU A 18 12.48 14.28 6.45
C LEU A 18 12.71 13.92 4.97
N THR A 19 11.80 14.30 4.08
CA THR A 19 11.93 14.01 2.63
C THR A 19 13.13 14.72 2.01
N LEU A 20 13.43 15.95 2.45
CA LEU A 20 14.57 16.73 1.95
C LEU A 20 15.91 16.14 2.42
N GLU A 21 16.00 15.77 3.70
CA GLU A 21 17.19 15.10 4.23
C GLU A 21 17.41 13.73 3.59
N SER A 22 16.35 12.96 3.34
CA SER A 22 16.45 11.70 2.61
C SER A 22 17.02 11.87 1.20
N ARG A 23 16.72 12.99 0.54
CA ARG A 23 17.28 13.29 -0.79
C ARG A 23 18.76 13.66 -0.73
N ARG A 24 19.21 14.37 0.31
CA ARG A 24 20.64 14.69 0.51
C ARG A 24 21.48 13.43 0.76
N ARG A 25 20.91 12.46 1.48
CA ARG A 25 21.58 11.21 1.87
C ARG A 25 21.40 10.07 0.86
N TRP A 26 21.11 10.39 -0.41
CA TRP A 26 20.84 9.39 -1.44
C TRP A 26 21.96 8.34 -1.59
N GLU A 27 23.22 8.78 -1.56
CA GLU A 27 24.37 7.90 -1.67
C GLU A 27 24.51 6.99 -0.44
N ASP A 28 24.32 7.52 0.77
CA ASP A 28 24.32 6.72 2.01
C ASP A 28 23.27 5.60 1.96
N TYR A 29 22.05 5.92 1.52
CA TYR A 29 20.98 4.93 1.37
C TYR A 29 21.31 3.89 0.30
N THR A 30 21.97 4.30 -0.79
CA THR A 30 22.38 3.40 -1.86
C THR A 30 23.43 2.41 -1.36
N ALA A 31 24.46 2.89 -0.67
CA ALA A 31 25.51 2.06 -0.08
C ALA A 31 24.94 1.09 0.97
N ALA A 32 24.03 1.58 1.84
CA ALA A 32 23.37 0.74 2.83
C ALA A 32 22.51 -0.37 2.19
N LYS A 33 21.76 -0.04 1.13
CA LYS A 33 20.97 -1.01 0.35
C LYS A 33 21.87 -2.08 -0.27
N GLU A 34 22.98 -1.69 -0.87
CA GLU A 34 23.91 -2.64 -1.51
C GLU A 34 24.55 -3.58 -0.48
N MET A 35 25.02 -3.05 0.65
CA MET A 35 25.56 -3.87 1.74
C MET A 35 24.50 -4.83 2.33
N MET A 36 23.25 -4.37 2.47
CA MET A 36 22.15 -5.22 2.92
C MET A 36 21.90 -6.38 1.95
N LEU A 37 21.81 -6.09 0.65
CA LEU A 37 21.59 -7.10 -0.39
C LEU A 37 22.75 -8.11 -0.43
N GLU A 38 24.00 -7.64 -0.39
CA GLU A 38 25.18 -8.51 -0.38
C GLU A 38 25.17 -9.50 0.80
N ARG A 39 24.77 -9.04 1.99
CA ARG A 39 24.85 -9.85 3.22
C ARG A 39 23.63 -10.72 3.49
N THR A 40 22.46 -10.38 2.93
CA THR A 40 21.18 -11.03 3.31
C THR A 40 20.47 -11.71 2.16
N ASN A 41 20.91 -11.54 0.92
CA ASN A 41 20.36 -12.25 -0.23
C ASN A 41 20.91 -13.68 -0.31
N ILE A 42 20.20 -14.63 0.27
CA ILE A 42 20.56 -16.05 0.30
C ILE A 42 19.56 -16.89 -0.50
N ALA A 43 19.95 -18.12 -0.88
CA ALA A 43 19.13 -18.98 -1.74
C ALA A 43 17.77 -19.32 -1.11
N GLU A 44 17.72 -19.49 0.21
CA GLU A 44 16.50 -19.79 0.96
C GLU A 44 15.58 -18.58 1.13
N SER A 45 16.11 -17.36 0.98
CA SER A 45 15.37 -16.10 1.15
C SER A 45 15.89 -15.02 0.20
N PRO A 46 15.58 -15.14 -1.10
CA PRO A 46 16.09 -14.21 -2.10
C PRO A 46 15.41 -12.85 -2.02
N TRP A 47 16.19 -11.79 -2.18
CA TRP A 47 15.71 -10.44 -2.42
C TRP A 47 15.43 -10.23 -3.91
N TRP A 48 14.23 -9.75 -4.23
CA TRP A 48 13.82 -9.41 -5.60
C TRP A 48 13.73 -7.90 -5.79
N VAL A 49 14.41 -7.37 -6.81
CA VAL A 49 14.41 -5.92 -7.13
C VAL A 49 13.35 -5.61 -8.18
N VAL A 50 12.37 -4.77 -7.84
CA VAL A 50 11.31 -4.33 -8.76
C VAL A 50 11.52 -2.87 -9.14
N GLN A 51 11.55 -2.59 -10.44
CA GLN A 51 11.69 -1.22 -10.96
C GLN A 51 10.43 -0.39 -10.71
N GLY A 52 10.55 0.64 -9.85
CA GLY A 52 9.41 1.39 -9.30
C GLY A 52 9.02 2.70 -10.01
N VAL A 53 9.70 3.08 -11.11
CA VAL A 53 9.45 4.35 -11.81
C VAL A 53 8.00 4.44 -12.33
N ASP A 54 7.53 3.38 -13.00
CA ASP A 54 6.11 3.21 -13.32
C ASP A 54 5.43 2.40 -12.23
N LYS A 55 4.64 3.08 -11.40
CA LYS A 55 3.96 2.46 -10.24
C LYS A 55 2.95 1.39 -10.65
N LYS A 56 2.24 1.54 -11.78
CA LYS A 56 1.24 0.56 -12.22
C LYS A 56 1.94 -0.72 -12.69
N LYS A 57 2.98 -0.57 -13.51
CA LYS A 57 3.80 -1.69 -13.98
C LYS A 57 4.53 -2.39 -12.84
N ALA A 58 5.09 -1.64 -11.89
CA ALA A 58 5.76 -2.19 -10.71
C ALA A 58 4.84 -3.09 -9.89
N ARG A 59 3.59 -2.65 -9.64
CA ARG A 59 2.59 -3.42 -8.90
C ARG A 59 2.23 -4.73 -9.62
N LEU A 60 1.95 -4.65 -10.92
CA LEU A 60 1.61 -5.84 -11.72
C LEU A 60 2.77 -6.85 -11.75
N ASN A 61 3.99 -6.38 -11.94
CA ASN A 61 5.18 -7.23 -11.91
C ASN A 61 5.40 -7.88 -10.55
N CYS A 62 5.24 -7.12 -9.46
CA CYS A 62 5.38 -7.63 -8.10
C CYS A 62 4.37 -8.75 -7.82
N ILE A 63 3.09 -8.52 -8.12
CA ILE A 63 2.02 -9.52 -7.93
C ILE A 63 2.27 -10.76 -8.79
N SER A 64 2.58 -10.57 -10.08
CA SER A 64 2.85 -11.68 -11.00
C SER A 64 4.03 -12.54 -10.54
N HIS A 65 5.14 -11.90 -10.13
CA HIS A 65 6.32 -12.62 -9.64
C HIS A 65 5.99 -13.41 -8.38
N LEU A 66 5.32 -12.80 -7.40
CA LEU A 66 4.92 -13.46 -6.16
C LEU A 66 4.05 -14.70 -6.41
N LEU A 67 3.04 -14.57 -7.28
CA LEU A 67 2.13 -15.67 -7.61
C LEU A 67 2.83 -16.83 -8.33
N GLN A 68 3.92 -16.57 -9.06
CA GLN A 68 4.71 -17.62 -9.72
C GLN A 68 5.60 -18.41 -8.74
N GLN A 69 5.95 -17.83 -7.58
CA GLN A 69 6.79 -18.51 -6.59
C GLN A 69 6.01 -19.52 -5.74
N VAL A 70 4.69 -19.39 -5.68
CA VAL A 70 3.84 -20.27 -4.87
C VAL A 70 3.18 -21.30 -5.81
N PRO A 71 3.45 -22.60 -5.66
CA PRO A 71 2.74 -23.63 -6.41
C PRO A 71 1.29 -23.65 -5.93
N TYR A 72 0.44 -22.88 -6.61
CA TYR A 72 -0.99 -22.87 -6.34
C TYR A 72 -1.62 -24.09 -6.99
N GLU A 73 -2.04 -25.04 -6.16
CA GLU A 73 -2.97 -26.08 -6.59
C GLU A 73 -4.39 -25.60 -6.31
N ALA A 74 -5.26 -25.76 -7.30
CA ALA A 74 -6.68 -25.54 -7.09
C ALA A 74 -7.13 -26.52 -6.01
N ALA A 75 -7.47 -26.00 -4.82
CA ALA A 75 -8.09 -26.83 -3.80
C ALA A 75 -9.35 -27.44 -4.43
N GLU A 76 -9.46 -28.77 -4.40
CA GLU A 76 -10.72 -29.44 -4.74
C GLU A 76 -11.77 -28.82 -3.83
N GLY A 77 -12.66 -28.03 -4.44
CA GLY A 77 -13.68 -27.32 -3.69
C GLY A 77 -14.52 -28.35 -2.99
N ALA A 78 -14.37 -28.48 -1.67
CA ALA A 78 -15.41 -29.10 -0.87
C ALA A 78 -16.70 -28.37 -1.24
N GLU A 79 -17.73 -29.12 -1.65
CA GLU A 79 -19.01 -28.52 -2.00
C GLU A 79 -19.59 -27.88 -0.75
N ILE A 80 -19.33 -26.58 -0.57
CA ILE A 80 -19.84 -25.80 0.56
C ILE A 80 -21.30 -25.51 0.26
N SER A 81 -22.18 -26.35 0.79
CA SER A 81 -23.61 -26.05 0.82
C SER A 81 -23.85 -24.96 1.87
N LEU A 82 -24.15 -23.75 1.41
CA LEU A 82 -24.57 -22.67 2.30
C LEU A 82 -25.91 -23.06 2.92
N PRO A 83 -26.05 -23.02 4.26
CA PRO A 83 -27.33 -23.26 4.89
C PRO A 83 -28.36 -22.23 4.43
N SER A 84 -29.62 -22.64 4.36
CA SER A 84 -30.73 -21.73 4.08
C SER A 84 -30.70 -20.54 5.03
N ARG A 85 -30.96 -19.35 4.49
CA ARG A 85 -31.03 -18.12 5.28
C ARG A 85 -32.13 -18.24 6.34
N ILE A 86 -31.77 -18.05 7.61
CA ILE A 86 -32.73 -17.97 8.70
C ILE A 86 -33.37 -16.58 8.68
N HIS A 87 -34.70 -16.53 8.59
CA HIS A 87 -35.46 -15.28 8.69
C HIS A 87 -36.10 -15.20 10.08
N HIS A 88 -35.81 -14.12 10.81
CA HIS A 88 -36.48 -13.81 12.06
C HIS A 88 -37.55 -12.75 11.80
N GLU A 89 -38.80 -12.99 12.16
CA GLU A 89 -39.90 -12.02 11.98
C GLU A 89 -39.63 -10.67 12.66
N ASN A 90 -38.87 -10.70 13.75
CA ASN A 90 -38.49 -9.50 14.52
C ASN A 90 -37.28 -8.75 13.95
N TYR A 91 -36.72 -9.20 12.83
CA TYR A 91 -35.55 -8.56 12.20
C TYR A 91 -36.00 -7.58 11.12
N ALA A 92 -35.95 -6.28 11.44
CA ALA A 92 -36.11 -5.20 10.47
C ALA A 92 -34.73 -4.54 10.22
N ARG A 93 -34.30 -4.50 8.95
CA ARG A 93 -33.12 -3.71 8.57
C ARG A 93 -33.52 -2.24 8.54
N HIS A 94 -32.89 -1.41 9.37
CA HIS A 94 -33.02 0.04 9.25
C HIS A 94 -32.28 0.55 8.01
N PRO A 95 -32.80 1.58 7.32
CA PRO A 95 -32.10 2.21 6.21
C PRO A 95 -30.74 2.75 6.69
N VAL A 96 -29.69 2.53 5.90
CA VAL A 96 -28.37 3.09 6.17
C VAL A 96 -28.47 4.61 6.01
N PRO A 97 -28.06 5.42 7.00
CA PRO A 97 -28.05 6.87 6.87
C PRO A 97 -27.19 7.32 5.67
N GLU A 98 -27.65 8.31 4.90
CA GLU A 98 -26.96 8.77 3.69
C GLU A 98 -25.51 9.21 3.97
N GLY A 99 -25.24 9.81 5.14
CA GLY A 99 -23.88 10.21 5.55
C GLY A 99 -22.91 9.05 5.86
N MET A 100 -23.39 7.81 5.90
CA MET A 100 -22.56 6.60 6.07
C MET A 100 -22.30 5.87 4.74
N ILE A 101 -22.88 6.35 3.64
CA ILE A 101 -22.68 5.77 2.31
C ILE A 101 -21.42 6.41 1.70
N VAL A 102 -20.45 5.57 1.31
CA VAL A 102 -19.27 6.04 0.58
C VAL A 102 -19.70 6.45 -0.84
N PRO A 103 -19.42 7.68 -1.30
CA PRO A 103 -19.78 8.11 -2.64
C PRO A 103 -19.08 7.26 -3.70
N ASP A 104 -19.85 6.72 -4.65
CA ASP A 104 -19.27 6.06 -5.81
C ASP A 104 -18.68 7.12 -6.74
N SER A 105 -17.41 6.96 -7.09
CA SER A 105 -16.60 8.00 -7.75
C SER A 105 -15.96 7.52 -9.07
N TYR A 106 -16.30 6.31 -9.53
CA TYR A 106 -15.70 5.69 -10.72
C TYR A 106 -16.74 5.11 -11.66
#